data_AF-A0A3G2J7I5-F1
#
_entry.id   AF-A0A3G2J7I5-F1
#
_cell.length_a   1.000
_cell.length_b   1.000
_cell.length_c   1.000
_cell.angle_alpha   90.00
_cell.angle_beta   90.00
_cell.angle_gamma   90.00
#
_symmetry.space_group_name_H-M   'P 1'
#
loop_
_entity.id
_entity.type
_entity.pdbx_description
1 polymer ?
#
loop_
_entity_poly.entity_id
_entity_poly.type
_entity_poly.pdbx_seq_one_letter_code
_entity_poly.pdbx_strand_id
1 'polypeptide(L)'
;MAETTGTGLPKGFRGAEQGWPELHRIPHPPRRLPLLGDVLGADRRRPLQDSMRFARELGPVFRRRAFGKEFVFVWGARYVADLADETRFAKHVGLGVANLRPVAGDGLFTAYNHEPNWQLAHDVLAPGFGREAMEGYHGMMLAVAERLTDHWDRQLAAGRTVDAPGDMTRLTLETIARTGFGHDFGSFERDRPHPFVTAMVGTLSHAQRLNSVPGPLAPLLLRAAIRRNAADMAYLDRTVDALVAARRRTGGGEGDLLDRMLATAHPVTGERLSAENVRRQVITFLVAGHETTSGALSFALYYLARHPEVAARARAEVDRVWGDTARPRYDEVAKLRHVRRVLDESLRLWPTAPAFAREARQDTVLAGEHPMRRGAWALVLTPMLHREPEVWGEDAERFDPDRFEAAAVRARPPHTFKPFGTGARACIGRQFALHEATLVLGLLLRRYDLRIDPAYRLSVAERLTLMPEGLRLRLERRRPAAGPAGAAPGAARDEARASEARPAPGSAPTPGRGAAEGSAPPPGDSPGTDARCPAAGTQVPVTAPDGSGSGGRCPVRRAGD
;
A
#
# COMPACT_ATOMS: atom_id res chain seq x y z
N MET A 1 17.97 -37.94 -15.11
CA MET A 1 18.32 -36.62 -15.70
C MET A 1 17.30 -36.33 -16.80
N ALA A 2 16.88 -35.08 -16.97
CA ALA A 2 15.98 -34.66 -18.03
C ALA A 2 16.40 -33.26 -18.48
N GLU A 3 16.53 -33.05 -19.79
CA GLU A 3 17.03 -31.79 -20.35
C GLU A 3 15.94 -30.72 -20.30
N THR A 4 16.09 -29.73 -19.43
CA THR A 4 15.21 -28.57 -19.39
C THR A 4 15.62 -27.53 -20.43
N THR A 5 15.19 -27.72 -21.66
CA THR A 5 15.25 -26.76 -22.78
C THR A 5 14.27 -25.58 -22.61
N GLY A 6 14.11 -25.11 -21.37
CA GLY A 6 13.29 -23.95 -20.99
C GLY A 6 14.15 -22.91 -20.29
N THR A 7 14.29 -21.73 -20.88
CA THR A 7 15.20 -20.66 -20.42
C THR A 7 14.74 -19.91 -19.15
N GLY A 8 13.55 -20.23 -18.64
CA GLY A 8 12.96 -19.66 -17.43
C GLY A 8 13.42 -20.34 -16.14
N LEU A 9 13.53 -19.56 -15.06
CA LEU A 9 13.82 -20.09 -13.72
C LEU A 9 12.70 -21.04 -13.24
N PRO A 10 13.03 -22.18 -12.59
CA PRO A 10 12.03 -23.16 -12.18
C PRO A 10 11.03 -22.56 -11.17
N LYS A 11 9.76 -22.90 -11.37
CA LYS A 11 8.61 -22.51 -10.54
C LYS A 11 8.66 -23.24 -9.18
N GLY A 12 8.09 -22.61 -8.16
CA GLY A 12 8.06 -23.11 -6.78
C GLY A 12 9.06 -22.42 -5.86
N PHE A 13 9.04 -22.80 -4.58
CA PHE A 13 10.02 -22.34 -3.60
C PHE A 13 11.38 -22.97 -3.86
N ARG A 14 12.42 -22.16 -3.95
CA ARG A 14 13.83 -22.57 -4.04
C ARG A 14 14.52 -22.14 -2.76
N GLY A 15 15.23 -23.02 -2.07
CA GLY A 15 15.98 -22.64 -0.87
C GLY A 15 17.20 -21.79 -1.23
N ALA A 16 17.64 -20.91 -0.33
CA ALA A 16 18.76 -20.01 -0.60
C ALA A 16 20.08 -20.76 -0.88
N GLU A 17 20.24 -21.98 -0.37
CA GLU A 17 21.39 -22.85 -0.63
C GLU A 17 21.64 -23.17 -2.11
N GLN A 18 20.65 -22.95 -2.98
CA GLN A 18 20.74 -23.24 -4.41
C GLN A 18 21.37 -22.09 -5.22
N GLY A 19 21.45 -20.88 -4.66
CA GLY A 19 21.82 -19.67 -5.41
C GLY A 19 23.00 -18.84 -4.86
N TRP A 20 23.33 -18.96 -3.58
CA TRP A 20 24.37 -18.15 -2.93
C TRP A 20 25.69 -18.94 -2.83
N PRO A 21 26.73 -18.68 -3.65
CA PRO A 21 27.97 -19.46 -3.64
C PRO A 21 28.70 -19.41 -2.29
N GLU A 22 28.65 -18.26 -1.64
CA GLU A 22 29.34 -18.00 -0.37
C GLU A 22 28.36 -17.97 0.82
N LEU A 23 27.24 -18.69 0.75
CA LEU A 23 26.23 -18.75 1.81
C LEU A 23 26.82 -19.04 3.20
N HIS A 24 27.93 -19.78 3.27
CA HIS A 24 28.64 -20.07 4.51
C HIS A 24 29.15 -18.82 5.24
N ARG A 25 29.47 -17.72 4.50
CA ARG A 25 29.91 -16.42 5.06
C ARG A 25 28.77 -15.59 5.62
N ILE A 26 27.52 -15.83 5.20
CA ILE A 26 26.35 -15.08 5.68
C ILE A 26 26.03 -15.54 7.12
N PRO A 27 25.98 -14.61 8.11
CA PRO A 27 25.66 -14.93 9.51
C PRO A 27 24.33 -15.63 9.69
N HIS A 28 24.22 -16.49 10.71
CA HIS A 28 22.96 -17.15 11.10
C HIS A 28 22.84 -17.25 12.62
N PRO A 29 21.63 -17.47 13.17
CA PRO A 29 21.43 -17.63 14.60
C PRO A 29 22.32 -18.73 15.21
N PRO A 30 22.84 -18.53 16.44
CA PRO A 30 23.60 -19.55 17.14
C PRO A 30 22.71 -20.76 17.51
N ARG A 31 23.34 -21.92 17.75
CA ARG A 31 22.66 -23.17 18.17
C ARG A 31 21.71 -23.77 17.12
N ARG A 32 22.00 -23.59 15.82
CA ARG A 32 21.30 -24.26 14.70
C ARG A 32 21.19 -25.78 14.91
N LEU A 33 19.97 -26.32 14.88
CA LEU A 33 19.75 -27.78 14.96
C LEU A 33 19.97 -28.46 13.59
N PRO A 34 20.67 -29.62 13.52
CA PRO A 34 21.07 -30.23 12.24
C PRO A 34 19.94 -30.44 11.22
N LEU A 35 18.78 -30.93 11.66
CA LEU A 35 17.63 -31.24 10.80
C LEU A 35 16.54 -30.15 10.80
N LEU A 36 16.31 -29.50 11.95
CA LEU A 36 15.22 -28.54 12.11
C LEU A 36 15.61 -27.10 11.70
N GLY A 37 16.89 -26.74 11.84
CA GLY A 37 17.39 -25.39 11.59
C GLY A 37 17.37 -24.47 12.82
N ASP A 38 17.18 -23.18 12.56
CA ASP A 38 17.23 -22.07 13.52
C ASP A 38 15.86 -21.84 14.17
N VAL A 39 15.34 -22.93 14.76
CA VAL A 39 14.00 -23.00 15.37
C VAL A 39 14.02 -22.88 16.90
N LEU A 40 15.20 -22.95 17.53
CA LEU A 40 15.33 -22.74 18.97
C LEU A 40 15.07 -21.26 19.32
N GLY A 41 14.14 -21.01 20.24
CA GLY A 41 13.74 -19.66 20.64
C GLY A 41 12.92 -18.88 19.61
N ALA A 42 12.57 -19.49 18.47
CA ALA A 42 11.79 -18.86 17.40
C ALA A 42 10.28 -18.88 17.69
N ASP A 43 9.58 -17.74 17.56
CA ASP A 43 8.13 -17.69 17.72
C ASP A 43 7.41 -18.18 16.44
N ARG A 44 6.73 -19.32 16.55
CA ARG A 44 5.93 -19.91 15.46
C ARG A 44 4.67 -19.11 15.10
N ARG A 45 4.25 -18.15 15.94
CA ARG A 45 3.17 -17.19 15.70
C ARG A 45 3.68 -15.83 15.22
N ARG A 46 4.96 -15.52 15.40
CA ARG A 46 5.59 -14.22 15.05
C ARG A 46 6.96 -14.37 14.38
N PRO A 47 7.08 -15.17 13.30
CA PRO A 47 8.36 -15.47 12.67
C PRO A 47 9.09 -14.25 12.08
N LEU A 48 8.37 -13.16 11.77
CA LEU A 48 8.97 -11.93 11.24
C LEU A 48 9.48 -11.00 12.34
N GLN A 49 8.75 -10.78 13.43
CA GLN A 49 9.27 -10.09 14.64
C GLN A 49 10.48 -10.83 15.22
N ASP A 50 10.44 -12.17 15.22
CA ASP A 50 11.59 -13.03 15.53
C ASP A 50 12.77 -12.80 14.57
N SER A 51 12.50 -12.63 13.28
CA SER A 51 13.53 -12.24 12.30
C SER A 51 14.02 -10.79 12.48
N MET A 52 13.20 -9.86 12.98
CA MET A 52 13.60 -8.50 13.36
C MET A 52 14.48 -8.46 14.62
N ARG A 53 14.37 -9.46 15.51
CA ARG A 53 15.33 -9.65 16.60
C ARG A 53 16.68 -10.08 16.02
N PHE A 54 16.71 -11.17 15.25
CA PHE A 54 17.96 -11.64 14.63
C PHE A 54 18.60 -10.61 13.69
N ALA A 55 17.82 -9.76 13.03
CA ALA A 55 18.32 -8.63 12.24
C ALA A 55 19.14 -7.61 13.06
N ARG A 56 18.77 -7.36 14.33
CA ARG A 56 19.54 -6.49 15.24
C ARG A 56 20.79 -7.18 15.78
N GLU A 57 20.79 -8.51 15.90
CA GLU A 57 21.90 -9.30 16.43
C GLU A 57 22.96 -9.68 15.36
N LEU A 58 22.53 -9.86 14.10
CA LEU A 58 23.33 -10.41 13.01
C LEU A 58 23.67 -9.41 11.89
N GLY A 59 23.09 -8.20 11.92
CA GLY A 59 23.37 -7.14 10.95
C GLY A 59 22.50 -7.17 9.68
N PRO A 60 22.86 -6.38 8.65
CA PRO A 60 22.01 -6.09 7.49
C PRO A 60 21.72 -7.29 6.58
N VAL A 61 22.62 -8.29 6.55
CA VAL A 61 22.47 -9.50 5.74
C VAL A 61 22.72 -10.73 6.61
N PHE A 62 21.70 -11.57 6.77
CA PHE A 62 21.77 -12.80 7.56
C PHE A 62 20.88 -13.89 6.97
N ARG A 63 21.06 -15.14 7.40
CA ARG A 63 20.27 -16.29 6.93
C ARG A 63 19.62 -17.06 8.07
N ARG A 64 18.50 -17.71 7.77
CA ARG A 64 17.86 -18.66 8.69
C ARG A 64 17.46 -19.94 7.97
N ARG A 65 17.53 -21.07 8.67
CA ARG A 65 17.00 -22.37 8.25
C ARG A 65 15.74 -22.72 9.04
N ALA A 66 14.71 -23.21 8.37
CA ALA A 66 13.54 -23.78 9.05
C ALA A 66 13.01 -24.99 8.27
N PHE A 67 12.99 -26.17 8.91
CA PHE A 67 12.46 -27.42 8.35
C PHE A 67 13.02 -27.74 6.94
N GLY A 68 14.34 -27.62 6.79
CA GLY A 68 15.06 -27.86 5.52
C GLY A 68 15.12 -26.66 4.56
N LYS A 69 14.32 -25.62 4.75
CA LYS A 69 14.27 -24.42 3.89
C LYS A 69 15.27 -23.37 4.39
N GLU A 70 16.25 -22.95 3.59
CA GLU A 70 17.11 -21.80 3.90
C GLU A 70 16.53 -20.50 3.30
N PHE A 71 16.61 -19.41 4.05
CA PHE A 71 16.19 -18.06 3.69
C PHE A 71 17.37 -17.10 3.92
N VAL A 72 17.67 -16.21 2.97
CA VAL A 72 18.54 -15.04 3.22
C VAL A 72 17.64 -13.82 3.40
N PHE A 73 17.84 -13.10 4.49
CA PHE A 73 17.17 -11.87 4.86
C PHE A 73 18.10 -10.68 4.65
N VAL A 74 17.56 -9.58 4.15
CA VAL A 74 18.29 -8.36 3.85
C VAL A 74 17.53 -7.14 4.37
N TRP A 75 18.24 -6.18 4.97
CA TRP A 75 17.72 -4.86 5.29
C TRP A 75 18.83 -3.80 5.12
N GLY A 76 18.46 -2.54 5.33
CA GLY A 76 19.33 -1.38 5.16
C GLY A 76 19.33 -0.81 3.74
N ALA A 77 19.48 0.51 3.63
CA ALA A 77 19.25 1.29 2.43
C ALA A 77 20.18 0.88 1.29
N ARG A 78 21.48 0.68 1.58
CA ARG A 78 22.47 0.25 0.58
C ARG A 78 22.05 -1.05 -0.11
N TYR A 79 21.69 -2.08 0.65
CA TYR A 79 21.30 -3.38 0.11
C TYR A 79 19.90 -3.36 -0.54
N VAL A 80 18.95 -2.59 -0.02
CA VAL A 80 17.58 -2.52 -0.59
C VAL A 80 17.52 -1.61 -1.82
N ALA A 81 18.37 -0.59 -1.93
CA ALA A 81 18.56 0.16 -3.17
C ALA A 81 19.13 -0.75 -4.27
N ASP A 82 20.17 -1.53 -3.95
CA ASP A 82 20.78 -2.47 -4.90
C ASP A 82 19.79 -3.55 -5.37
N LEU A 83 19.07 -4.21 -4.44
CA LEU A 83 18.02 -5.19 -4.76
C LEU A 83 16.84 -4.60 -5.56
N ALA A 84 16.66 -3.28 -5.55
CA ALA A 84 15.58 -2.60 -6.26
C ALA A 84 15.95 -2.16 -7.69
N ASP A 85 17.19 -2.39 -8.12
CA ASP A 85 17.58 -2.34 -9.52
C ASP A 85 16.82 -3.41 -10.32
N GLU A 86 15.90 -2.98 -11.19
CA GLU A 86 15.09 -3.89 -12.01
C GLU A 86 15.85 -4.47 -13.22
N THR A 87 17.07 -3.98 -13.53
CA THR A 87 17.92 -4.54 -14.59
C THR A 87 18.66 -5.80 -14.13
N ARG A 88 19.12 -5.81 -12.86
CA ARG A 88 19.79 -6.96 -12.23
C ARG A 88 18.85 -7.88 -11.46
N PHE A 89 17.79 -7.34 -10.86
CA PHE A 89 16.88 -8.10 -10.00
C PHE A 89 15.42 -8.07 -10.49
N ALA A 90 14.64 -9.06 -10.06
CA ALA A 90 13.20 -9.19 -10.28
C ALA A 90 12.50 -9.61 -8.98
N LYS A 91 11.16 -9.69 -8.95
CA LYS A 91 10.41 -10.22 -7.81
C LYS A 91 10.58 -11.74 -7.71
N HIS A 92 10.97 -12.26 -6.54
CA HIS A 92 10.88 -13.69 -6.26
C HIS A 92 9.52 -14.07 -5.67
N VAL A 93 8.99 -15.24 -6.03
CA VAL A 93 7.75 -15.79 -5.44
C VAL A 93 8.11 -16.64 -4.20
N GLY A 94 8.52 -15.95 -3.13
CA GLY A 94 8.92 -16.58 -1.87
C GLY A 94 7.78 -17.36 -1.18
N LEU A 95 8.15 -18.23 -0.22
CA LEU A 95 7.27 -19.26 0.36
C LEU A 95 5.85 -18.79 0.72
N GLY A 96 5.71 -17.66 1.41
CA GLY A 96 4.40 -17.14 1.84
C GLY A 96 3.48 -16.76 0.67
N VAL A 97 4.05 -16.31 -0.45
CA VAL A 97 3.31 -16.01 -1.69
C VAL A 97 3.07 -17.29 -2.49
N ALA A 98 4.05 -18.21 -2.53
CA ALA A 98 3.91 -19.51 -3.19
C ALA A 98 2.77 -20.35 -2.59
N ASN A 99 2.60 -20.32 -1.26
CA ASN A 99 1.51 -21.03 -0.56
C ASN A 99 0.11 -20.42 -0.81
N LEU A 100 0.01 -19.20 -1.36
CA LEU A 100 -1.25 -18.57 -1.78
C LEU A 100 -1.59 -18.83 -3.25
N ARG A 101 -0.60 -19.27 -4.04
CA ARG A 101 -0.78 -19.56 -5.46
C ARG A 101 -1.86 -20.61 -5.76
N PRO A 102 -2.15 -21.63 -4.92
CA PRO A 102 -3.26 -22.55 -5.17
C PRO A 102 -4.65 -21.90 -5.23
N VAL A 103 -4.86 -20.74 -4.58
CA VAL A 103 -6.14 -20.01 -4.60
C VAL A 103 -6.10 -18.81 -5.56
N ALA A 104 -5.01 -18.05 -5.57
CA ALA A 104 -4.84 -16.84 -6.41
C ALA A 104 -4.27 -17.12 -7.82
N GLY A 105 -3.88 -18.36 -8.14
CA GLY A 105 -3.39 -18.77 -9.47
C GLY A 105 -2.21 -17.94 -9.97
N ASP A 106 -2.24 -17.56 -11.26
CA ASP A 106 -1.34 -16.58 -11.88
C ASP A 106 -1.92 -15.16 -11.87
N GLY A 107 -2.69 -14.81 -10.83
CA GLY A 107 -3.04 -13.44 -10.53
C GLY A 107 -1.81 -12.56 -10.24
N LEU A 108 -1.96 -11.23 -10.38
CA LEU A 108 -0.86 -10.25 -10.32
C LEU A 108 0.10 -10.43 -9.13
N PHE A 109 -0.44 -10.83 -7.98
CA PHE A 109 0.31 -11.04 -6.74
C PHE A 109 1.10 -12.36 -6.70
N THR A 110 0.62 -13.44 -7.34
CA THR A 110 1.21 -14.80 -7.25
C THR A 110 1.88 -15.28 -8.54
N ALA A 111 1.77 -14.53 -9.65
CA ALA A 111 2.42 -14.84 -10.92
C ALA A 111 3.96 -14.67 -10.90
N TYR A 112 4.67 -15.62 -11.53
CA TYR A 112 6.12 -15.53 -11.78
C TYR A 112 6.42 -14.49 -12.89
N ASN A 113 7.66 -13.99 -12.96
CA ASN A 113 8.04 -12.95 -13.92
C ASN A 113 7.98 -13.38 -15.40
N HIS A 114 7.96 -14.69 -15.66
CA HIS A 114 7.95 -15.28 -17.01
C HIS A 114 6.57 -15.80 -17.44
N GLU A 115 5.50 -15.47 -16.70
CA GLU A 115 4.13 -15.88 -17.06
C GLU A 115 3.43 -14.74 -17.82
N PRO A 116 2.94 -14.96 -19.06
CA PRO A 116 2.40 -13.88 -19.90
C PRO A 116 1.18 -13.21 -19.27
N ASN A 117 0.37 -13.99 -18.53
CA ASN A 117 -0.76 -13.50 -17.76
C ASN A 117 -0.37 -12.47 -16.68
N TRP A 118 0.89 -12.38 -16.24
CA TRP A 118 1.31 -11.27 -15.39
C TRP A 118 1.36 -9.94 -16.15
N GLN A 119 2.01 -9.91 -17.31
CA GLN A 119 2.18 -8.70 -18.12
C GLN A 119 0.83 -8.26 -18.70
N LEU A 120 0.10 -9.18 -19.33
CA LEU A 120 -1.23 -8.94 -19.90
C LEU A 120 -2.20 -8.36 -18.85
N ALA A 121 -2.23 -8.93 -17.63
CA ALA A 121 -3.05 -8.40 -16.56
C ALA A 121 -2.53 -7.06 -16.01
N HIS A 122 -1.22 -6.82 -15.98
CA HIS A 122 -0.66 -5.55 -15.52
C HIS A 122 -1.10 -4.40 -16.43
N ASP A 123 -0.94 -4.58 -17.74
CA ASP A 123 -1.22 -3.54 -18.74
C ASP A 123 -2.73 -3.28 -18.91
N VAL A 124 -3.56 -4.34 -18.83
CA VAL A 124 -5.03 -4.22 -18.84
C VAL A 124 -5.58 -3.57 -17.56
N LEU A 125 -4.97 -3.82 -16.39
CA LEU A 125 -5.50 -3.34 -15.09
C LEU A 125 -4.90 -2.02 -14.61
N ALA A 126 -3.72 -1.61 -15.06
CA ALA A 126 -3.09 -0.36 -14.63
C ALA A 126 -3.99 0.89 -14.79
N PRO A 127 -4.78 1.05 -15.87
CA PRO A 127 -5.75 2.15 -15.99
C PRO A 127 -6.85 2.14 -14.91
N GLY A 128 -7.19 0.97 -14.36
CA GLY A 128 -8.12 0.81 -13.22
C GLY A 128 -7.57 1.32 -11.88
N PHE A 129 -6.29 1.69 -11.82
CA PHE A 129 -5.64 2.29 -10.65
C PHE A 129 -5.11 3.71 -10.92
N GLY A 130 -5.49 4.32 -12.06
CA GLY A 130 -5.25 5.73 -12.39
C GLY A 130 -6.22 6.69 -11.69
N ARG A 131 -5.93 8.01 -11.73
CA ARG A 131 -6.69 9.05 -11.00
C ARG A 131 -8.20 8.98 -11.26
N GLU A 132 -8.61 8.92 -12.52
CA GLU A 132 -10.00 8.88 -12.95
C GLU A 132 -10.77 7.68 -12.35
N ALA A 133 -10.13 6.51 -12.29
CA ALA A 133 -10.73 5.34 -11.65
C ALA A 133 -10.88 5.52 -10.12
N MET A 134 -9.89 6.13 -9.45
CA MET A 134 -9.98 6.41 -8.01
C MET A 134 -11.07 7.45 -7.69
N GLU A 135 -11.28 8.42 -8.59
CA GLU A 135 -12.35 9.41 -8.50
C GLU A 135 -13.73 8.77 -8.68
N GLY A 136 -13.88 7.85 -9.64
CA GLY A 136 -15.10 7.04 -9.78
C GLY A 136 -15.39 6.16 -8.55
N TYR A 137 -14.37 5.53 -7.96
CA TYR A 137 -14.55 4.66 -6.77
C TYR A 137 -14.83 5.43 -5.48
N HIS A 138 -14.54 6.73 -5.43
CA HIS A 138 -14.65 7.56 -4.23
C HIS A 138 -16.06 7.57 -3.62
N GLY A 139 -17.12 7.64 -4.44
CA GLY A 139 -18.51 7.64 -3.95
C GLY A 139 -18.90 6.33 -3.25
N MET A 140 -18.39 5.19 -3.73
CA MET A 140 -18.58 3.89 -3.10
C MET A 140 -17.76 3.74 -1.82
N MET A 141 -16.49 4.17 -1.82
CA MET A 141 -15.64 4.22 -0.61
C MET A 141 -16.30 5.03 0.51
N LEU A 142 -16.84 6.20 0.16
CA LEU A 142 -17.55 7.08 1.09
C LEU A 142 -18.79 6.38 1.68
N ALA A 143 -19.61 5.74 0.84
CA ALA A 143 -20.81 5.02 1.30
C ALA A 143 -20.49 3.80 2.20
N VAL A 144 -19.31 3.18 2.05
CA VAL A 144 -18.85 2.10 2.94
C VAL A 144 -18.27 2.67 4.24
N ALA A 145 -17.56 3.79 4.19
CA ALA A 145 -17.10 4.51 5.38
C ALA A 145 -18.27 5.08 6.22
N GLU A 146 -19.38 5.48 5.59
CA GLU A 146 -20.60 5.88 6.27
C GLU A 146 -21.21 4.71 7.07
N ARG A 147 -21.34 3.51 6.47
CA ARG A 147 -21.79 2.29 7.19
C ARG A 147 -20.91 1.95 8.40
N LEU A 148 -19.59 2.12 8.29
CA LEU A 148 -18.67 2.00 9.41
C LEU A 148 -18.99 3.02 10.51
N THR A 149 -19.19 4.30 10.16
CA THR A 149 -19.54 5.32 11.17
C THR A 149 -20.90 5.07 11.82
N ASP A 150 -21.89 4.59 11.07
CA ASP A 150 -23.19 4.24 11.65
C ASP A 150 -23.08 3.02 12.59
N HIS A 151 -22.21 2.05 12.28
CA HIS A 151 -21.87 0.98 13.22
C HIS A 151 -21.23 1.56 14.50
N TRP A 152 -20.26 2.45 14.35
CA TRP A 152 -19.55 3.06 15.48
C TRP A 152 -20.44 3.95 16.36
N ASP A 153 -21.38 4.71 15.79
CA ASP A 153 -22.39 5.45 16.57
C ASP A 153 -23.35 4.50 17.30
N ARG A 154 -23.74 3.36 16.72
CA ARG A 154 -24.55 2.33 17.42
C ARG A 154 -23.79 1.70 18.59
N GLN A 155 -22.48 1.48 18.46
CA GLN A 155 -21.65 0.96 19.56
C GLN A 155 -21.45 2.02 20.66
N LEU A 156 -21.21 3.28 20.28
CA LEU A 156 -21.10 4.42 21.18
C LEU A 156 -22.38 4.69 21.97
N ALA A 157 -23.54 4.69 21.31
CA ALA A 157 -24.85 4.84 21.97
C ALA A 157 -25.15 3.71 22.98
N ALA A 158 -24.59 2.51 22.75
CA ALA A 158 -24.66 1.38 23.67
C ALA A 158 -23.53 1.34 24.71
N GLY A 159 -22.69 2.38 24.79
CA GLY A 159 -21.57 2.47 25.75
C GLY A 159 -20.42 1.47 25.51
N ARG A 160 -20.36 0.84 24.33
CA ARG A 160 -19.39 -0.24 24.02
C ARG A 160 -18.13 0.27 23.33
N THR A 161 -17.05 -0.49 23.47
CA THR A 161 -15.83 -0.30 22.68
C THR A 161 -15.97 -0.94 21.29
N VAL A 162 -15.30 -0.36 20.30
CA VAL A 162 -15.26 -0.86 18.92
C VAL A 162 -14.08 -1.81 18.70
N ASP A 163 -14.20 -2.69 17.70
CA ASP A 163 -13.16 -3.63 17.29
C ASP A 163 -12.36 -2.99 16.15
N ALA A 164 -11.35 -2.16 16.43
CA ALA A 164 -10.73 -1.41 15.34
C ALA A 164 -10.17 -2.35 14.22
N PRO A 165 -9.42 -3.43 14.52
CA PRO A 165 -8.99 -4.39 13.50
C PRO A 165 -10.14 -5.12 12.81
N GLY A 166 -11.16 -5.55 13.56
CA GLY A 166 -12.33 -6.23 13.01
C GLY A 166 -13.16 -5.34 12.07
N ASP A 167 -13.42 -4.11 12.49
CA ASP A 167 -14.26 -3.15 11.78
C ASP A 167 -13.54 -2.53 10.58
N MET A 168 -12.23 -2.27 10.66
CA MET A 168 -11.44 -1.90 9.49
C MET A 168 -11.39 -3.06 8.48
N THR A 169 -11.42 -4.32 8.93
CA THR A 169 -11.45 -5.49 8.04
C THR A 169 -12.82 -5.69 7.40
N ARG A 170 -13.94 -5.42 8.11
CA ARG A 170 -15.28 -5.32 7.53
C ARG A 170 -15.32 -4.23 6.45
N LEU A 171 -14.81 -3.04 6.78
CA LEU A 171 -14.73 -1.88 5.89
C LEU A 171 -14.01 -2.21 4.58
N THR A 172 -12.70 -2.48 4.62
CA THR A 172 -11.88 -2.56 3.40
C THR A 172 -12.28 -3.73 2.48
N LEU A 173 -12.87 -4.78 3.06
CA LEU A 173 -13.39 -5.91 2.31
C LEU A 173 -14.71 -5.57 1.60
N GLU A 174 -15.59 -4.81 2.24
CA GLU A 174 -16.82 -4.28 1.64
C GLU A 174 -16.49 -3.23 0.57
N THR A 175 -15.48 -2.37 0.80
CA THR A 175 -15.00 -1.41 -0.19
C THR A 175 -14.53 -2.11 -1.46
N ILE A 176 -13.55 -3.03 -1.37
CA ILE A 176 -12.99 -3.69 -2.56
C ILE A 176 -14.01 -4.61 -3.25
N ALA A 177 -14.98 -5.16 -2.52
CA ALA A 177 -16.07 -5.94 -3.11
C ALA A 177 -16.99 -5.07 -4.00
N ARG A 178 -17.35 -3.89 -3.50
CA ARG A 178 -18.25 -2.95 -4.19
C ARG A 178 -17.53 -2.20 -5.33
N THR A 179 -16.40 -1.55 -5.06
CA THR A 179 -15.63 -0.81 -6.08
C THR A 179 -14.93 -1.70 -7.09
N GLY A 180 -14.68 -2.97 -6.73
CA GLY A 180 -14.00 -3.92 -7.59
C GLY A 180 -14.95 -4.69 -8.50
N PHE A 181 -16.10 -5.14 -7.96
CA PHE A 181 -16.94 -6.14 -8.63
C PHE A 181 -18.45 -5.91 -8.45
N GLY A 182 -18.87 -4.75 -7.94
CA GLY A 182 -20.27 -4.39 -7.73
C GLY A 182 -21.02 -5.32 -6.77
N HIS A 183 -20.31 -5.93 -5.82
CA HIS A 183 -20.86 -6.92 -4.90
C HIS A 183 -20.88 -6.41 -3.46
N ASP A 184 -22.02 -6.58 -2.77
CA ASP A 184 -22.20 -6.19 -1.37
C ASP A 184 -22.22 -7.45 -0.48
N PHE A 185 -21.26 -7.55 0.45
CA PHE A 185 -21.18 -8.68 1.38
C PHE A 185 -22.03 -8.50 2.64
N GLY A 186 -22.67 -7.34 2.85
CA GLY A 186 -23.42 -7.03 4.07
C GLY A 186 -22.55 -7.09 5.32
N SER A 187 -21.31 -6.59 5.25
CA SER A 187 -20.28 -6.78 6.27
C SER A 187 -20.54 -6.02 7.58
N PHE A 188 -21.44 -5.04 7.61
CA PHE A 188 -21.85 -4.31 8.84
C PHE A 188 -23.26 -4.70 9.33
N GLU A 189 -23.99 -5.40 8.49
CA GLU A 189 -25.38 -5.84 8.62
C GLU A 189 -25.47 -7.29 9.17
N ARG A 190 -24.35 -8.01 9.20
CA ARG A 190 -24.25 -9.42 9.65
C ARG A 190 -23.46 -9.58 10.95
N ASP A 191 -24.00 -10.41 11.85
CA ASP A 191 -23.29 -10.90 13.04
C ASP A 191 -22.07 -11.79 12.69
N ARG A 192 -22.21 -12.60 11.63
CA ARG A 192 -21.18 -13.54 11.15
C ARG A 192 -20.72 -13.14 9.74
N PRO A 193 -19.42 -13.24 9.41
CA PRO A 193 -18.92 -12.95 8.08
C PRO A 193 -19.64 -13.74 6.99
N HIS A 194 -19.85 -13.14 5.81
CA HIS A 194 -20.41 -13.84 4.65
C HIS A 194 -19.59 -15.11 4.34
N PRO A 195 -20.21 -16.24 3.89
CA PRO A 195 -19.49 -17.50 3.72
C PRO A 195 -18.26 -17.41 2.80
N PHE A 196 -18.29 -16.55 1.77
CA PHE A 196 -17.13 -16.23 0.94
C PHE A 196 -15.95 -15.70 1.75
N VAL A 197 -16.20 -14.76 2.67
CA VAL A 197 -15.18 -14.18 3.55
C VAL A 197 -14.62 -15.24 4.49
N THR A 198 -15.48 -16.11 5.01
CA THR A 198 -15.08 -17.24 5.86
C THR A 198 -14.19 -18.23 5.08
N ALA A 199 -14.53 -18.55 3.83
CA ALA A 199 -13.72 -19.39 2.96
C ALA A 199 -12.37 -18.73 2.61
N MET A 200 -12.35 -17.43 2.31
CA MET A 200 -11.13 -16.67 2.02
C MET A 200 -10.17 -16.65 3.23
N VAL A 201 -10.67 -16.32 4.42
CA VAL A 201 -9.88 -16.38 5.67
C VAL A 201 -9.45 -17.83 5.96
N GLY A 202 -10.26 -18.83 5.60
CA GLY A 202 -9.95 -20.26 5.66
C GLY A 202 -8.72 -20.64 4.83
N THR A 203 -8.66 -20.25 3.55
CA THR A 203 -7.54 -20.53 2.65
C THR A 203 -6.29 -19.75 3.02
N LEU A 204 -6.42 -18.47 3.40
CA LEU A 204 -5.30 -17.66 3.93
C LEU A 204 -4.68 -18.31 5.17
N SER A 205 -5.51 -18.74 6.12
CA SER A 205 -5.07 -19.47 7.31
C SER A 205 -4.45 -20.83 6.97
N HIS A 206 -4.85 -21.47 5.87
CA HIS A 206 -4.25 -22.73 5.41
C HIS A 206 -2.85 -22.49 4.86
N ALA A 207 -2.69 -21.52 3.96
CA ALA A 207 -1.40 -21.12 3.39
C ALA A 207 -0.39 -20.72 4.49
N GLN A 208 -0.84 -20.03 5.52
CA GLN A 208 -0.03 -19.66 6.69
C GLN A 208 0.42 -20.90 7.49
N ARG A 209 -0.46 -21.89 7.72
CA ARG A 209 -0.08 -23.15 8.39
C ARG A 209 0.99 -23.95 7.62
N LEU A 210 1.01 -23.88 6.29
CA LEU A 210 2.04 -24.51 5.45
C LEU A 210 3.43 -23.84 5.56
N ASN A 211 3.52 -22.64 6.13
CA ASN A 211 4.82 -22.03 6.48
C ASN A 211 5.45 -22.72 7.71
N SER A 212 4.63 -23.09 8.69
CA SER A 212 5.06 -23.50 10.04
C SER A 212 5.00 -25.01 10.31
N VAL A 213 4.84 -25.84 9.27
CA VAL A 213 4.77 -27.32 9.35
C VAL A 213 5.80 -27.94 8.39
N PRO A 214 6.56 -28.99 8.79
CA PRO A 214 7.47 -29.71 7.90
C PRO A 214 6.73 -30.32 6.70
N GLY A 215 7.24 -30.09 5.49
CA GLY A 215 6.59 -30.51 4.22
C GLY A 215 6.12 -31.97 4.20
N PRO A 216 6.98 -32.97 4.50
CA PRO A 216 6.60 -34.38 4.53
C PRO A 216 5.49 -34.74 5.53
N LEU A 217 5.32 -33.94 6.59
CA LEU A 217 4.32 -34.18 7.63
C LEU A 217 2.99 -33.46 7.37
N ALA A 218 2.96 -32.45 6.49
CA ALA A 218 1.74 -31.70 6.18
C ALA A 218 0.57 -32.58 5.66
N PRO A 219 0.77 -33.57 4.77
CA PRO A 219 -0.29 -34.49 4.33
C PRO A 219 -0.83 -35.44 5.42
N LEU A 220 -0.20 -35.50 6.59
CA LEU A 220 -0.67 -36.23 7.77
C LEU A 220 -1.30 -35.28 8.79
N LEU A 221 -0.55 -34.27 9.23
CA LEU A 221 -0.94 -33.35 10.30
C LEU A 221 -2.08 -32.38 9.89
N LEU A 222 -2.20 -32.05 8.60
CA LEU A 222 -3.17 -31.06 8.11
C LEU A 222 -4.33 -31.69 7.33
N ARG A 223 -4.53 -33.01 7.34
CA ARG A 223 -5.58 -33.73 6.56
C ARG A 223 -6.96 -33.05 6.57
N ALA A 224 -7.48 -32.70 7.74
CA ALA A 224 -8.76 -32.02 7.87
C ALA A 224 -8.73 -30.59 7.30
N ALA A 225 -7.64 -29.86 7.51
CA ALA A 225 -7.44 -28.51 6.99
C ALA A 225 -7.19 -28.48 5.46
N ILE A 226 -6.63 -29.54 4.87
CA ILE A 226 -6.49 -29.73 3.41
C ILE A 226 -7.87 -29.94 2.79
N ARG A 227 -8.69 -30.85 3.35
CA ARG A 227 -10.07 -31.08 2.87
C ARG A 227 -10.94 -29.82 2.99
N ARG A 228 -10.85 -29.09 4.10
CA ARG A 228 -11.55 -27.80 4.26
C ARG A 228 -11.05 -26.78 3.23
N ASN A 229 -9.74 -26.60 3.07
CA ASN A 229 -9.19 -25.67 2.07
C ASN A 229 -9.62 -26.00 0.64
N ALA A 230 -9.73 -27.27 0.27
CA ALA A 230 -10.28 -27.67 -1.04
C ALA A 230 -11.75 -27.26 -1.21
N ALA A 231 -12.59 -27.43 -0.19
CA ALA A 231 -13.97 -26.97 -0.19
C ALA A 231 -14.08 -25.44 -0.21
N ASP A 232 -13.22 -24.74 0.55
CA ASP A 232 -13.14 -23.28 0.60
C ASP A 232 -12.76 -22.71 -0.77
N MET A 233 -11.68 -23.20 -1.40
CA MET A 233 -11.26 -22.78 -2.75
C MET A 233 -12.35 -23.06 -3.80
N ALA A 234 -13.00 -24.23 -3.76
CA ALA A 234 -14.08 -24.55 -4.67
C ALA A 234 -15.34 -23.69 -4.44
N TYR A 235 -15.57 -23.18 -3.22
CA TYR A 235 -16.61 -22.19 -2.95
C TYR A 235 -16.23 -20.81 -3.54
N LEU A 236 -15.01 -20.34 -3.29
CA LEU A 236 -14.49 -19.06 -3.81
C LEU A 236 -14.57 -19.03 -5.34
N ASP A 237 -14.06 -20.06 -6.03
CA ASP A 237 -14.08 -20.14 -7.49
C ASP A 237 -15.53 -20.08 -8.03
N ARG A 238 -16.46 -20.88 -7.48
CA ARG A 238 -17.88 -20.87 -7.88
C ARG A 238 -18.57 -19.51 -7.65
N THR A 239 -18.31 -18.83 -6.54
CA THR A 239 -18.92 -17.51 -6.28
C THR A 239 -18.41 -16.46 -7.28
N VAL A 240 -17.13 -16.49 -7.61
CA VAL A 240 -16.55 -15.56 -8.60
C VAL A 240 -17.03 -15.89 -10.01
N ASP A 241 -17.08 -17.17 -10.40
CA ASP A 241 -17.62 -17.59 -11.70
C ASP A 241 -19.09 -17.18 -11.85
N ALA A 242 -19.90 -17.31 -10.79
CA ALA A 242 -21.30 -16.86 -10.79
C ALA A 242 -21.42 -15.32 -10.92
N LEU A 243 -20.53 -14.55 -10.29
CA LEU A 243 -20.48 -13.09 -10.39
C LEU A 243 -20.09 -12.64 -11.81
N VAL A 244 -19.06 -13.26 -12.40
CA VAL A 244 -18.65 -13.04 -13.80
C VAL A 244 -19.79 -13.39 -14.76
N ALA A 245 -20.47 -14.52 -14.55
CA ALA A 245 -21.60 -14.96 -15.37
C ALA A 245 -22.87 -14.12 -15.16
N ALA A 246 -23.03 -13.44 -14.03
CA ALA A 246 -24.08 -12.44 -13.84
C ALA A 246 -23.75 -11.16 -14.62
N ARG A 247 -22.55 -10.59 -14.44
CA ARG A 247 -22.13 -9.35 -15.11
C ARG A 247 -22.15 -9.43 -16.64
N ARG A 248 -21.77 -10.60 -17.20
CA ARG A 248 -21.86 -10.86 -18.65
C ARG A 248 -23.29 -10.89 -19.19
N ARG A 249 -24.30 -11.15 -18.35
CA ARG A 249 -25.73 -11.16 -18.75
C ARG A 249 -26.41 -9.81 -18.58
N THR A 250 -25.91 -8.93 -17.71
CA THR A 250 -26.46 -7.57 -17.52
C THR A 250 -25.94 -6.55 -18.53
N GLY A 251 -24.98 -6.94 -19.39
CA GLY A 251 -24.38 -6.05 -20.40
C GLY A 251 -23.29 -5.12 -19.86
N GLY A 252 -22.92 -5.24 -18.58
CA GLY A 252 -21.96 -4.37 -17.90
C GLY A 252 -22.40 -4.00 -16.48
N GLY A 253 -21.68 -3.06 -15.89
CA GLY A 253 -21.89 -2.46 -14.57
C GLY A 253 -21.41 -1.01 -14.55
N GLU A 254 -21.01 -0.50 -13.38
CA GLU A 254 -20.68 0.92 -13.15
C GLU A 254 -19.22 1.30 -13.44
N GLY A 255 -18.50 0.52 -14.26
CA GLY A 255 -17.11 0.83 -14.67
C GLY A 255 -16.05 0.36 -13.65
N ASP A 256 -16.41 -0.63 -12.84
CA ASP A 256 -15.56 -1.23 -11.81
C ASP A 256 -14.39 -2.05 -12.39
N LEU A 257 -13.58 -2.65 -11.51
CA LEU A 257 -12.45 -3.48 -11.95
C LEU A 257 -12.93 -4.73 -12.73
N LEU A 258 -14.12 -5.28 -12.45
CA LEU A 258 -14.68 -6.41 -13.17
C LEU A 258 -15.11 -6.03 -14.60
N ASP A 259 -15.74 -4.86 -14.78
CA ASP A 259 -16.06 -4.35 -16.11
C ASP A 259 -14.79 -4.15 -16.93
N ARG A 260 -13.75 -3.56 -16.34
CA ARG A 260 -12.43 -3.40 -17.00
C ARG A 260 -11.82 -4.75 -17.38
N MET A 261 -11.85 -5.74 -16.48
CA MET A 261 -11.37 -7.10 -16.75
C MET A 261 -12.13 -7.85 -17.86
N LEU A 262 -13.38 -7.46 -18.15
CA LEU A 262 -14.21 -8.09 -19.17
C LEU A 262 -14.20 -7.31 -20.51
N ALA A 263 -14.24 -5.98 -20.44
CA ALA A 263 -14.42 -5.09 -21.59
C ALA A 263 -13.10 -4.60 -22.20
N THR A 264 -12.04 -4.42 -21.40
CA THR A 264 -10.74 -3.92 -21.89
C THR A 264 -9.95 -5.03 -22.61
N ALA A 265 -9.45 -4.70 -23.79
CA ALA A 265 -8.40 -5.45 -24.48
C ALA A 265 -7.04 -4.76 -24.29
N HIS A 266 -5.95 -5.51 -24.38
CA HIS A 266 -4.60 -5.00 -24.31
C HIS A 266 -4.33 -4.03 -25.49
N PRO A 267 -3.88 -2.79 -25.24
CA PRO A 267 -3.88 -1.72 -26.25
C PRO A 267 -2.97 -1.97 -27.47
N VAL A 268 -1.99 -2.88 -27.37
CA VAL A 268 -1.08 -3.19 -28.49
C VAL A 268 -1.43 -4.51 -29.19
N THR A 269 -1.73 -5.57 -28.44
CA THR A 269 -1.93 -6.93 -29.02
C THR A 269 -3.40 -7.30 -29.22
N GLY A 270 -4.35 -6.53 -28.68
CA GLY A 270 -5.78 -6.84 -28.73
C GLY A 270 -6.22 -8.01 -27.83
N GLU A 271 -5.29 -8.66 -27.13
CA GLU A 271 -5.56 -9.77 -26.22
C GLU A 271 -6.47 -9.38 -25.05
N ARG A 272 -7.16 -10.37 -24.48
CA ARG A 272 -8.12 -10.20 -23.37
C ARG A 272 -7.84 -11.21 -22.28
N LEU A 273 -8.16 -10.86 -21.04
CA LEU A 273 -8.03 -11.77 -19.91
C LEU A 273 -8.99 -12.97 -20.08
N SER A 274 -8.46 -14.18 -19.94
CA SER A 274 -9.28 -15.39 -19.94
C SER A 274 -10.22 -15.40 -18.75
N ALA A 275 -11.37 -16.09 -18.85
CA ALA A 275 -12.34 -16.17 -17.75
C ALA A 275 -11.71 -16.71 -16.45
N GLU A 276 -10.77 -17.66 -16.55
CA GLU A 276 -9.98 -18.09 -15.41
C GLU A 276 -9.08 -16.98 -14.87
N ASN A 277 -8.29 -16.28 -15.71
CA ASN A 277 -7.40 -15.26 -15.16
C ASN A 277 -8.20 -14.10 -14.52
N VAL A 278 -9.34 -13.70 -15.09
CA VAL A 278 -10.29 -12.76 -14.43
C VAL A 278 -10.68 -13.27 -13.03
N ARG A 279 -11.07 -14.54 -12.88
CA ARG A 279 -11.35 -15.15 -11.56
C ARG A 279 -10.14 -15.06 -10.62
N ARG A 280 -8.93 -15.36 -11.12
CA ARG A 280 -7.68 -15.27 -10.34
C ARG A 280 -7.34 -13.83 -9.93
N GLN A 281 -7.64 -12.82 -10.75
CA GLN A 281 -7.48 -11.40 -10.38
C GLN A 281 -8.51 -10.94 -9.35
N VAL A 282 -9.80 -11.32 -9.48
CA VAL A 282 -10.84 -11.02 -8.48
C VAL A 282 -10.41 -11.54 -7.10
N ILE A 283 -10.01 -12.82 -7.02
CA ILE A 283 -9.50 -13.43 -5.79
C ILE A 283 -8.23 -12.72 -5.30
N THR A 284 -7.32 -12.35 -6.20
CA THR A 284 -6.09 -11.62 -5.87
C THR A 284 -6.38 -10.26 -5.22
N PHE A 285 -7.29 -9.46 -5.77
CA PHE A 285 -7.63 -8.14 -5.24
C PHE A 285 -8.34 -8.24 -3.88
N LEU A 286 -9.26 -9.19 -3.72
CA LEU A 286 -9.90 -9.47 -2.44
C LEU A 286 -8.86 -9.86 -1.38
N VAL A 287 -7.99 -10.83 -1.68
CA VAL A 287 -6.93 -11.27 -0.76
C VAL A 287 -5.95 -10.15 -0.42
N ALA A 288 -5.40 -9.45 -1.41
CA ALA A 288 -4.31 -8.50 -1.20
C ALA A 288 -4.76 -7.12 -0.71
N GLY A 289 -5.97 -6.68 -1.05
CA GLY A 289 -6.48 -5.34 -0.75
C GLY A 289 -7.00 -5.18 0.68
N HIS A 290 -7.76 -6.14 1.21
CA HIS A 290 -8.44 -5.97 2.49
C HIS A 290 -7.48 -5.96 3.69
N GLU A 291 -6.76 -7.05 3.97
CA GLU A 291 -5.99 -7.22 5.22
C GLU A 291 -4.80 -6.25 5.32
N THR A 292 -4.21 -5.85 4.19
CA THR A 292 -3.11 -4.86 4.18
C THR A 292 -3.60 -3.45 4.53
N THR A 293 -4.77 -3.05 4.02
CA THR A 293 -5.37 -1.73 4.26
C THR A 293 -6.01 -1.65 5.63
N SER A 294 -6.68 -2.72 6.08
CA SER A 294 -7.29 -2.77 7.42
C SER A 294 -6.25 -2.74 8.53
N GLY A 295 -5.12 -3.44 8.36
CA GLY A 295 -3.98 -3.33 9.27
C GLY A 295 -3.40 -1.92 9.32
N ALA A 296 -3.28 -1.23 8.17
CA ALA A 296 -2.67 0.10 8.08
C ALA A 296 -3.54 1.16 8.78
N LEU A 297 -4.85 1.10 8.55
CA LEU A 297 -5.86 1.85 9.30
C LEU A 297 -5.77 1.54 10.81
N SER A 298 -5.65 0.27 11.20
CA SER A 298 -5.59 -0.14 12.61
C SER A 298 -4.34 0.36 13.33
N PHE A 299 -3.16 0.35 12.67
CA PHE A 299 -1.95 0.95 13.23
C PHE A 299 -2.08 2.47 13.34
N ALA A 300 -2.61 3.16 12.34
CA ALA A 300 -2.87 4.60 12.40
C ALA A 300 -3.84 4.97 13.53
N LEU A 301 -4.92 4.22 13.71
CA LEU A 301 -5.87 4.40 14.82
C LEU A 301 -5.22 4.14 16.19
N TYR A 302 -4.35 3.12 16.31
CA TYR A 302 -3.56 2.89 17.52
C TYR A 302 -2.66 4.09 17.85
N TYR A 303 -1.86 4.55 16.89
CA TYR A 303 -0.94 5.68 17.13
C TYR A 303 -1.70 6.98 17.42
N LEU A 304 -2.77 7.29 16.68
CA LEU A 304 -3.64 8.44 16.98
C LEU A 304 -4.25 8.38 18.38
N ALA A 305 -4.64 7.20 18.88
CA ALA A 305 -5.16 7.05 20.23
C ALA A 305 -4.08 7.07 21.34
N ARG A 306 -2.81 6.82 20.99
CA ARG A 306 -1.65 6.92 21.91
C ARG A 306 -0.94 8.28 21.88
N HIS A 307 -1.17 9.08 20.85
CA HIS A 307 -0.56 10.40 20.62
C HIS A 307 -1.63 11.50 20.48
N PRO A 308 -2.24 11.98 21.59
CA PRO A 308 -3.28 13.01 21.56
C PRO A 308 -2.85 14.31 20.85
N GLU A 309 -1.57 14.66 20.93
CA GLU A 309 -0.96 15.81 20.26
C GLU A 309 -0.98 15.69 18.74
N VAL A 310 -0.69 14.49 18.20
CA VAL A 310 -0.79 14.20 16.77
C VAL A 310 -2.27 14.14 16.36
N ALA A 311 -3.12 13.51 17.16
CA ALA A 311 -4.55 13.45 16.87
C ALA A 311 -5.20 14.84 16.86
N ALA A 312 -4.79 15.76 17.74
CA ALA A 312 -5.25 17.14 17.73
C ALA A 312 -4.82 17.88 16.44
N ARG A 313 -3.55 17.75 16.02
CA ARG A 313 -3.05 18.30 14.75
C ARG A 313 -3.81 17.73 13.54
N ALA A 314 -4.10 16.44 13.55
CA ALA A 314 -4.85 15.75 12.49
C ALA A 314 -6.32 16.20 12.44
N ARG A 315 -7.00 16.35 13.59
CA ARG A 315 -8.37 16.90 13.67
C ARG A 315 -8.42 18.34 13.16
N ALA A 316 -7.52 19.21 13.62
CA ALA A 316 -7.47 20.61 13.19
C ALA A 316 -7.20 20.77 11.69
N GLU A 317 -6.46 19.86 11.07
CA GLU A 317 -6.36 19.80 9.61
C GLU A 317 -7.70 19.41 8.96
N VAL A 318 -8.35 18.35 9.42
CA VAL A 318 -9.64 17.89 8.89
C VAL A 318 -10.72 18.97 9.00
N ASP A 319 -10.81 19.66 10.14
CA ASP A 319 -11.75 20.77 10.34
C ASP A 319 -11.48 21.91 9.36
N ARG A 320 -10.22 22.33 9.20
CA ARG A 320 -9.83 23.41 8.29
C ARG A 320 -10.04 23.06 6.81
N VAL A 321 -9.88 21.78 6.45
CA VAL A 321 -9.89 21.32 5.05
C VAL A 321 -11.28 20.92 4.57
N TRP A 322 -12.14 20.39 5.45
CA TRP A 322 -13.50 19.96 5.11
C TRP A 322 -14.60 20.87 5.70
N GLY A 323 -14.35 21.57 6.81
CA GLY A 323 -15.32 22.49 7.43
C GLY A 323 -16.66 21.81 7.71
N ASP A 324 -17.74 22.42 7.21
CA ASP A 324 -19.11 21.90 7.28
C ASP A 324 -19.51 20.99 6.11
N THR A 325 -18.64 20.78 5.11
CA THR A 325 -18.91 19.93 3.93
C THR A 325 -19.39 18.55 4.36
N ALA A 326 -20.66 18.20 4.11
CA ALA A 326 -21.24 16.96 4.62
C ALA A 326 -20.52 15.70 4.10
N ARG A 327 -20.18 15.70 2.81
CA ARG A 327 -19.47 14.63 2.10
C ARG A 327 -18.25 15.22 1.37
N PRO A 328 -17.01 14.97 1.80
CA PRO A 328 -15.83 15.51 1.13
C PRO A 328 -15.67 14.90 -0.27
N ARG A 329 -15.18 15.68 -1.23
CA ARG A 329 -14.91 15.25 -2.61
C ARG A 329 -13.56 14.55 -2.75
N TYR A 330 -13.34 13.89 -3.89
CA TYR A 330 -12.10 13.16 -4.20
C TYR A 330 -10.84 14.03 -3.96
N ASP A 331 -10.77 15.19 -4.61
CA ASP A 331 -9.66 16.16 -4.48
C ASP A 331 -9.54 16.82 -3.09
N GLU A 332 -10.52 16.63 -2.20
CA GLU A 332 -10.49 17.14 -0.82
C GLU A 332 -9.87 16.14 0.16
N VAL A 333 -9.78 14.85 -0.19
CA VAL A 333 -9.00 13.86 0.57
C VAL A 333 -7.51 14.12 0.42
N ALA A 334 -7.06 14.46 -0.80
CA ALA A 334 -5.66 14.77 -1.11
C ALA A 334 -5.11 16.02 -0.39
N LYS A 335 -5.98 16.83 0.22
CA LYS A 335 -5.62 18.01 1.02
C LYS A 335 -5.29 17.67 2.49
N LEU A 336 -5.61 16.47 2.97
CA LEU A 336 -5.30 16.02 4.34
C LEU A 336 -3.84 15.56 4.50
N ARG A 337 -2.90 16.51 4.40
CA ARG A 337 -1.45 16.28 4.35
C ARG A 337 -0.84 15.80 5.66
N HIS A 338 -1.41 16.08 6.82
CA HIS A 338 -0.97 15.55 8.11
C HIS A 338 -1.60 14.18 8.38
N VAL A 339 -2.88 13.95 8.05
CA VAL A 339 -3.50 12.61 8.12
C VAL A 339 -2.76 11.61 7.20
N ARG A 340 -2.39 12.05 5.99
CA ARG A 340 -1.50 11.34 5.06
C ARG A 340 -0.20 10.88 5.72
N ARG A 341 0.46 11.78 6.47
CA ARG A 341 1.75 11.52 7.14
C ARG A 341 1.62 10.63 8.37
N VAL A 342 0.51 10.72 9.11
CA VAL A 342 0.15 9.77 10.18
C VAL A 342 0.06 8.35 9.62
N LEU A 343 -0.55 8.18 8.44
CA LEU A 343 -0.64 6.89 7.77
C LEU A 343 0.73 6.40 7.24
N ASP A 344 1.54 7.27 6.63
CA ASP A 344 2.89 6.91 6.17
C ASP A 344 3.83 6.54 7.33
N GLU A 345 3.80 7.26 8.45
CA GLU A 345 4.58 6.93 9.65
C GLU A 345 4.09 5.62 10.32
N SER A 346 2.78 5.34 10.27
CA SER A 346 2.23 4.06 10.71
C SER A 346 2.72 2.90 9.84
N LEU A 347 2.79 3.11 8.51
CA LEU A 347 3.38 2.18 7.55
C LEU A 347 4.92 2.13 7.61
N ARG A 348 5.57 3.12 8.23
CA ARG A 348 6.99 3.07 8.56
C ARG A 348 7.23 2.08 9.69
N LEU A 349 6.60 2.30 10.85
CA LEU A 349 6.78 1.44 12.01
C LEU A 349 6.22 0.03 11.79
N TRP A 350 5.08 -0.11 11.10
CA TRP A 350 4.44 -1.40 10.83
C TRP A 350 3.90 -1.50 9.39
N PRO A 351 4.79 -1.70 8.39
CA PRO A 351 4.37 -1.97 7.02
C PRO A 351 3.59 -3.29 6.98
N THR A 352 2.30 -3.22 6.62
CA THR A 352 1.38 -4.37 6.71
C THR A 352 1.65 -5.47 5.70
N ALA A 353 2.39 -5.18 4.63
CA ALA A 353 3.14 -6.16 3.84
C ALA A 353 4.62 -6.11 4.28
N PRO A 354 5.03 -6.87 5.32
CA PRO A 354 6.29 -6.61 6.03
C PRO A 354 7.54 -7.12 5.33
N ALA A 355 7.41 -7.89 4.24
CA ALA A 355 8.55 -8.37 3.48
C ALA A 355 8.21 -8.64 2.02
N PHE A 356 9.20 -8.45 1.14
CA PHE A 356 9.10 -8.83 -0.27
C PHE A 356 10.41 -9.47 -0.74
N ALA A 357 10.32 -10.46 -1.62
CA ALA A 357 11.49 -11.21 -2.08
C ALA A 357 11.96 -10.74 -3.45
N ARG A 358 13.29 -10.70 -3.66
CA ARG A 358 13.94 -10.28 -4.91
C ARG A 358 14.91 -11.37 -5.38
N GLU A 359 14.84 -11.76 -6.65
CA GLU A 359 15.72 -12.74 -7.30
C GLU A 359 16.64 -12.07 -8.33
N ALA A 360 17.89 -12.54 -8.43
CA ALA A 360 18.85 -12.09 -9.43
C ALA A 360 18.49 -12.65 -10.82
N ARG A 361 18.46 -11.80 -11.84
CA ARG A 361 18.14 -12.16 -13.24
C ARG A 361 19.28 -12.87 -13.95
N GLN A 362 20.50 -12.57 -13.52
CA GLN A 362 21.79 -13.05 -13.99
C GLN A 362 22.75 -13.15 -12.80
N ASP A 363 23.94 -13.72 -12.99
CA ASP A 363 24.98 -13.73 -11.95
C ASP A 363 25.45 -12.30 -11.64
N THR A 364 25.55 -11.96 -10.36
CA THR A 364 25.83 -10.59 -9.89
C THR A 364 26.40 -10.59 -8.45
N VAL A 365 26.67 -9.42 -7.90
CA VAL A 365 27.16 -9.26 -6.52
C VAL A 365 26.30 -8.22 -5.80
N LEU A 366 25.53 -8.66 -4.80
CA LEU A 366 24.70 -7.78 -3.98
C LEU A 366 25.58 -6.79 -3.21
N ALA A 367 25.29 -5.49 -3.38
CA ALA A 367 26.00 -4.36 -2.78
C ALA A 367 27.53 -4.34 -3.00
N GLY A 368 28.06 -5.14 -3.94
CA GLY A 368 29.49 -5.35 -4.14
C GLY A 368 30.15 -6.33 -3.15
N GLU A 369 29.41 -6.92 -2.21
CA GLU A 369 29.96 -7.75 -1.12
C GLU A 369 29.54 -9.23 -1.16
N HIS A 370 28.39 -9.57 -1.73
CA HIS A 370 27.85 -10.94 -1.66
C HIS A 370 27.50 -11.50 -3.05
N PRO A 371 28.25 -12.48 -3.57
CA PRO A 371 27.95 -13.11 -4.86
C PRO A 371 26.58 -13.80 -4.88
N MET A 372 25.84 -13.61 -5.97
CA MET A 372 24.52 -14.19 -6.23
C MET A 372 24.49 -14.80 -7.63
N ARG A 373 24.15 -16.09 -7.76
CA ARG A 373 23.88 -16.69 -9.08
C ARG A 373 22.51 -16.28 -9.61
N ARG A 374 22.31 -16.43 -10.92
CA ARG A 374 21.00 -16.33 -11.57
C ARG A 374 19.96 -17.17 -10.83
N GLY A 375 18.89 -16.53 -10.36
CA GLY A 375 17.81 -17.16 -9.59
C GLY A 375 18.05 -17.31 -8.08
N ALA A 376 19.22 -16.92 -7.56
CA ALA A 376 19.42 -16.65 -6.14
C ALA A 376 18.52 -15.50 -5.69
N TRP A 377 18.12 -15.49 -4.42
CA TRP A 377 17.16 -14.50 -3.92
C TRP A 377 17.39 -14.12 -2.46
N ALA A 378 16.90 -12.93 -2.11
CA ALA A 378 16.86 -12.36 -0.77
C ALA A 378 15.42 -11.98 -0.39
N LEU A 379 15.11 -11.97 0.91
CA LEU A 379 13.88 -11.42 1.48
C LEU A 379 14.18 -10.08 2.16
N VAL A 380 13.62 -8.99 1.64
CA VAL A 380 13.74 -7.66 2.24
C VAL A 380 12.87 -7.59 3.50
N LEU A 381 13.46 -7.24 4.65
CA LEU A 381 12.74 -6.98 5.91
C LEU A 381 12.36 -5.50 6.00
N THR A 382 11.16 -5.17 5.50
CA THR A 382 10.68 -3.79 5.40
C THR A 382 10.65 -3.06 6.77
N PRO A 383 10.20 -3.66 7.90
CA PRO A 383 10.25 -3.01 9.21
C PRO A 383 11.66 -2.65 9.72
N MET A 384 12.71 -3.33 9.25
CA MET A 384 14.10 -3.05 9.65
C MET A 384 14.72 -1.95 8.79
N LEU A 385 14.49 -1.99 7.47
CA LEU A 385 14.80 -0.87 6.56
C LEU A 385 14.14 0.44 7.01
N HIS A 386 12.91 0.36 7.50
CA HIS A 386 12.16 1.50 8.03
C HIS A 386 12.62 1.98 9.43
N ARG A 387 13.68 1.36 10.00
CA ARG A 387 14.25 1.64 11.34
C ARG A 387 15.75 1.89 11.35
N GLU A 388 16.41 1.83 10.20
CA GLU A 388 17.84 2.07 10.03
C GLU A 388 18.25 3.45 10.58
N PRO A 389 19.09 3.53 11.64
CA PRO A 389 19.41 4.80 12.30
C PRO A 389 20.10 5.81 11.38
N GLU A 390 20.92 5.34 10.44
CA GLU A 390 21.59 6.17 9.42
C GLU A 390 20.60 6.93 8.50
N VAL A 391 19.34 6.48 8.41
CA VAL A 391 18.29 7.03 7.54
C VAL A 391 17.16 7.70 8.32
N TRP A 392 16.88 7.21 9.53
CA TRP A 392 15.71 7.60 10.32
C TRP A 392 16.06 8.24 11.68
N GLY A 393 17.36 8.27 12.06
CA GLY A 393 17.85 8.75 13.34
C GLY A 393 17.79 7.70 14.46
N GLU A 394 18.51 7.94 15.55
CA GLU A 394 18.51 7.06 16.74
C GLU A 394 17.12 6.86 17.35
N ASP A 395 16.22 7.85 17.21
CA ASP A 395 14.84 7.76 17.68
C ASP A 395 13.89 7.04 16.69
N ALA A 396 14.40 6.21 15.77
CA ALA A 396 13.63 5.53 14.74
C ALA A 396 12.47 4.64 15.25
N GLU A 397 12.46 4.18 16.50
CA GLU A 397 11.30 3.46 17.08
C GLU A 397 10.15 4.42 17.51
N ARG A 398 10.40 5.73 17.59
CA ARG A 398 9.42 6.76 17.91
C ARG A 398 8.53 7.07 16.70
N PHE A 399 7.22 7.13 16.96
CA PHE A 399 6.22 7.62 16.02
C PHE A 399 6.29 9.15 15.88
N ASP A 400 6.68 9.63 14.70
CA ASP A 400 6.70 11.05 14.34
C ASP A 400 6.29 11.29 12.87
N PRO A 401 5.06 11.80 12.62
CA PRO A 401 4.60 12.16 11.27
C PRO A 401 5.38 13.31 10.60
N ASP A 402 6.17 14.10 11.32
CA ASP A 402 6.97 15.17 10.71
C ASP A 402 8.21 14.63 9.97
N ARG A 403 8.61 13.37 10.22
CA ARG A 403 9.51 12.60 9.34
C ARG A 403 9.04 12.48 7.88
N PHE A 404 7.75 12.71 7.63
CA PHE A 404 7.16 12.69 6.28
C PHE A 404 6.80 14.09 5.76
N GLU A 405 7.28 15.17 6.39
CA GLU A 405 7.20 16.51 5.80
C GLU A 405 7.93 16.57 4.45
N ALA A 406 7.46 17.44 3.56
CA ALA A 406 7.91 17.47 2.17
C ALA A 406 9.43 17.76 2.01
N ALA A 407 10.05 18.46 2.98
CA ALA A 407 11.49 18.65 3.01
C ALA A 407 12.23 17.37 3.43
N ALA A 408 11.81 16.71 4.51
CA ALA A 408 12.40 15.47 5.01
C ALA A 408 12.31 14.33 3.98
N VAL A 409 11.18 14.23 3.26
CA VAL A 409 11.00 13.23 2.18
C VAL A 409 11.92 13.49 0.99
N ARG A 410 12.20 14.76 0.64
CA ARG A 410 13.13 15.11 -0.45
C ARG A 410 14.61 14.91 -0.07
N ALA A 411 14.94 15.09 1.21
CA ALA A 411 16.31 14.91 1.71
C ALA A 411 16.69 13.45 1.96
N ARG A 412 15.70 12.55 2.15
CA ARG A 412 15.95 11.14 2.45
C ARG A 412 16.46 10.39 1.21
N PRO A 413 17.48 9.51 1.35
CA PRO A 413 17.94 8.66 0.26
C PRO A 413 16.79 7.84 -0.37
N PRO A 414 16.82 7.57 -1.68
CA PRO A 414 15.79 6.77 -2.33
C PRO A 414 15.84 5.31 -1.84
N HIS A 415 14.77 4.57 -2.10
CA HIS A 415 14.60 3.15 -1.72
C HIS A 415 14.48 2.84 -0.21
N THR A 416 14.61 3.82 0.67
CA THR A 416 14.49 3.74 2.13
C THR A 416 13.06 3.49 2.67
N PHE A 417 12.02 3.87 1.93
CA PHE A 417 10.62 3.66 2.30
C PHE A 417 9.91 2.81 1.24
N LYS A 418 9.54 1.57 1.60
CA LYS A 418 9.07 0.52 0.69
C LYS A 418 7.83 -0.28 1.17
N PRO A 419 6.81 0.32 1.84
CA PRO A 419 5.61 -0.43 2.25
C PRO A 419 4.78 -0.98 1.07
N PHE A 420 5.03 -0.50 -0.16
CA PHE A 420 4.35 -0.92 -1.39
C PHE A 420 5.25 -1.70 -2.37
N GLY A 421 6.41 -2.20 -1.93
CA GLY A 421 7.36 -2.93 -2.78
C GLY A 421 8.15 -2.03 -3.75
N THR A 422 8.56 -2.56 -4.91
CA THR A 422 9.44 -1.83 -5.85
C THR A 422 9.21 -2.22 -7.31
N GLY A 423 9.53 -1.27 -8.22
CA GLY A 423 9.49 -1.40 -9.68
C GLY A 423 8.13 -1.83 -10.24
N ALA A 424 8.13 -2.47 -11.41
CA ALA A 424 6.91 -2.95 -12.08
C ALA A 424 6.13 -4.01 -11.27
N ARG A 425 6.74 -4.62 -10.25
CA ARG A 425 6.09 -5.56 -9.32
C ARG A 425 5.66 -4.91 -7.99
N ALA A 426 5.64 -3.58 -7.90
CA ALA A 426 5.07 -2.83 -6.78
C ALA A 426 3.54 -3.00 -6.67
N CYS A 427 2.96 -2.51 -5.57
CA CYS A 427 1.51 -2.57 -5.35
C CYS A 427 0.74 -1.68 -6.33
N ILE A 428 0.07 -2.31 -7.30
CA ILE A 428 -0.83 -1.64 -8.26
C ILE A 428 -1.96 -0.88 -7.54
N GLY A 429 -2.50 -1.47 -6.47
CA GLY A 429 -3.53 -0.88 -5.60
C GLY A 429 -3.03 0.21 -4.65
N ARG A 430 -1.80 0.73 -4.80
CA ARG A 430 -1.24 1.74 -3.89
C ARG A 430 -2.16 2.96 -3.77
N GLN A 431 -2.59 3.57 -4.87
CA GLN A 431 -3.42 4.79 -4.78
C GLN A 431 -4.80 4.51 -4.16
N PHE A 432 -5.38 3.35 -4.47
CA PHE A 432 -6.65 2.90 -3.90
C PHE A 432 -6.59 2.82 -2.37
N ALA A 433 -5.67 2.01 -1.84
CA ALA A 433 -5.53 1.78 -0.39
C ALA A 433 -5.14 3.07 0.35
N LEU A 434 -4.35 3.94 -0.29
CA LEU A 434 -3.94 5.21 0.29
C LEU A 434 -5.05 6.28 0.28
N HIS A 435 -5.92 6.29 -0.74
CA HIS A 435 -7.09 7.17 -0.79
C HIS A 435 -8.15 6.74 0.21
N GLU A 436 -8.52 5.45 0.20
CA GLU A 436 -9.46 4.86 1.16
C GLU A 436 -9.01 5.14 2.61
N ALA A 437 -7.77 4.81 2.95
CA ALA A 437 -7.30 4.98 4.32
C ALA A 437 -7.22 6.46 4.75
N THR A 438 -6.89 7.39 3.85
CA THR A 438 -6.85 8.83 4.17
C THR A 438 -8.28 9.39 4.34
N LEU A 439 -9.23 8.99 3.49
CA LEU A 439 -10.64 9.34 3.59
C LEU A 439 -11.23 8.86 4.93
N VAL A 440 -11.02 7.58 5.25
CA VAL A 440 -11.57 6.92 6.45
C VAL A 440 -10.98 7.52 7.71
N LEU A 441 -9.65 7.73 7.81
CA LEU A 441 -9.05 8.39 8.96
C LEU A 441 -9.57 9.82 9.14
N GLY A 442 -9.74 10.58 8.04
CA GLY A 442 -10.33 11.91 8.09
C GLY A 442 -11.76 11.90 8.64
N LEU A 443 -12.61 10.99 8.15
CA LEU A 443 -14.00 10.87 8.60
C LEU A 443 -14.08 10.47 10.09
N LEU A 444 -13.27 9.50 10.52
CA LEU A 444 -13.23 9.07 11.92
C LEU A 444 -12.70 10.17 12.86
N LEU A 445 -11.67 10.92 12.45
CA LEU A 445 -11.13 12.06 13.22
C LEU A 445 -12.12 13.23 13.30
N ARG A 446 -12.89 13.49 12.24
CA ARG A 446 -13.97 14.49 12.28
C ARG A 446 -15.05 14.10 13.29
N ARG A 447 -15.41 12.81 13.32
CA ARG A 447 -16.60 12.28 14.00
C ARG A 447 -16.37 11.90 15.47
N TYR A 448 -15.16 11.45 15.83
CA TYR A 448 -14.87 10.89 17.14
C TYR A 448 -13.56 11.39 17.78
N ASP A 449 -13.61 11.57 19.09
CA ASP A 449 -12.42 11.57 19.92
C ASP A 449 -12.11 10.11 20.30
N LEU A 450 -10.93 9.61 19.93
CA LEU A 450 -10.52 8.22 20.11
C LEU A 450 -9.81 8.05 21.45
N ARG A 451 -10.28 7.10 22.29
CA ARG A 451 -9.60 6.69 23.52
C ARG A 451 -9.21 5.23 23.45
N ILE A 452 -7.96 4.94 23.81
CA ILE A 452 -7.45 3.58 24.02
C ILE A 452 -7.26 3.35 25.52
N ASP A 453 -7.36 2.10 25.95
CA ASP A 453 -6.99 1.70 27.31
C ASP A 453 -5.51 2.05 27.58
N PRO A 454 -5.18 2.83 28.63
CA PRO A 454 -3.80 3.11 29.01
C PRO A 454 -2.98 1.84 29.31
N ALA A 455 -3.62 0.77 29.80
CA ALA A 455 -3.00 -0.52 30.08
C ALA A 455 -2.71 -1.34 28.81
N TYR A 456 -3.39 -1.07 27.68
CA TYR A 456 -3.11 -1.76 26.42
C TYR A 456 -1.64 -1.59 26.01
N ARG A 457 -1.04 -2.67 25.52
CA ARG A 457 0.30 -2.71 24.92
C ARG A 457 0.15 -3.29 23.53
N LEU A 458 0.82 -2.71 22.55
CA LEU A 458 0.70 -3.14 21.16
C LEU A 458 1.19 -4.57 21.00
N SER A 459 0.25 -5.49 20.82
CA SER A 459 0.51 -6.85 20.41
C SER A 459 0.34 -6.92 18.90
N VAL A 460 1.38 -7.33 18.15
CA VAL A 460 1.30 -7.47 16.70
C VAL A 460 1.12 -8.94 16.33
N ALA A 461 -0.04 -9.27 15.77
CA ALA A 461 -0.30 -10.57 15.18
C ALA A 461 0.30 -10.63 13.76
N GLU A 462 0.83 -11.81 13.40
CA GLU A 462 1.36 -12.07 12.07
C GLU A 462 0.51 -13.10 11.32
N ARG A 463 0.33 -12.84 10.02
CA ARG A 463 -0.43 -13.68 9.08
C ARG A 463 0.38 -13.79 7.78
N LEU A 464 -0.22 -13.44 6.64
CA LEU A 464 0.55 -12.88 5.52
C LEU A 464 0.97 -11.44 5.82
N THR A 465 0.14 -10.75 6.60
CA THR A 465 0.24 -9.33 6.95
C THR A 465 0.57 -9.12 8.43
N LEU A 466 0.73 -7.85 8.83
CA LEU A 466 0.79 -7.43 10.24
C LEU A 466 -0.47 -6.67 10.64
N MET A 467 -0.98 -6.91 11.85
CA MET A 467 -2.16 -6.22 12.38
C MET A 467 -2.11 -6.12 13.93
N PRO A 468 -2.61 -5.04 14.55
CA PRO A 468 -2.81 -4.97 15.99
C PRO A 468 -3.77 -6.05 16.49
N GLU A 469 -3.37 -6.78 17.52
CA GLU A 469 -4.15 -7.81 18.19
C GLU A 469 -4.89 -7.20 19.38
N GLY A 470 -6.20 -7.46 19.49
CA GLY A 470 -7.03 -7.02 20.63
C GLY A 470 -7.23 -5.50 20.78
N LEU A 471 -6.93 -4.70 19.74
CA LEU A 471 -7.06 -3.24 19.78
C LEU A 471 -8.54 -2.81 19.89
N ARG A 472 -8.96 -2.50 21.12
CA ARG A 472 -10.27 -1.91 21.45
C ARG A 472 -10.13 -0.41 21.62
N LEU A 473 -11.08 0.36 21.07
CA LEU A 473 -11.18 1.80 21.29
C LEU A 473 -12.52 2.14 21.94
N ARG A 474 -12.51 3.03 22.94
CA ARG A 474 -13.71 3.76 23.39
C ARG A 474 -13.81 5.02 22.55
N LEU A 475 -15.01 5.30 22.04
CA LEU A 475 -15.29 6.52 21.28
C LEU A 475 -15.88 7.58 22.22
N GLU A 476 -15.57 8.84 21.96
CA GLU A 476 -16.27 9.99 22.52
C GLU A 476 -16.84 10.81 21.37
N ARG A 477 -18.10 11.26 21.52
CA ARG A 477 -18.85 11.93 20.45
C ARG A 477 -18.31 13.33 20.24
N ARG A 478 -17.47 13.51 19.23
CA ARG A 478 -16.87 14.82 18.95
C ARG A 478 -17.95 15.83 18.59
N ARG A 479 -18.00 16.92 19.35
CA ARG A 479 -18.72 18.15 18.99
C ARG A 479 -17.75 18.98 18.13
N PRO A 480 -18.20 19.61 17.04
CA PRO A 480 -17.38 20.63 16.38
C PRO A 480 -16.97 21.69 17.41
N ALA A 481 -15.73 22.15 17.34
CA ALA A 481 -15.40 23.40 18.02
C ALA A 481 -16.27 24.48 17.37
N ALA A 482 -17.02 25.25 18.17
CA ALA A 482 -17.68 26.43 17.64
C ALA A 482 -16.60 27.32 17.02
N GLY A 483 -16.78 27.71 15.75
CA GLY A 483 -15.89 28.68 15.14
C GLY A 483 -15.84 29.96 15.99
N PRO A 484 -14.77 30.77 15.91
CA PRO A 484 -14.71 32.04 16.62
C PRO A 484 -15.98 32.83 16.28
N ALA A 485 -16.81 33.05 17.29
CA ALA A 485 -18.19 33.49 17.07
C ALA A 485 -18.18 34.80 16.31
N GLY A 486 -18.60 34.75 15.04
CA GLY A 486 -18.67 35.93 14.19
C GLY A 486 -19.52 36.96 14.90
N ALA A 487 -18.91 38.08 15.28
CA ALA A 487 -19.56 39.09 16.10
C ALA A 487 -20.86 39.50 15.41
N ALA A 488 -22.00 39.15 16.02
CA ALA A 488 -23.28 39.47 15.46
C ALA A 488 -23.36 40.99 15.29
N PRO A 489 -23.80 41.52 14.13
CA PRO A 489 -23.97 42.96 13.93
C PRO A 489 -25.18 43.44 14.74
N GLY A 490 -25.00 43.52 16.05
CA GLY A 490 -25.96 44.06 17.00
C GLY A 490 -26.20 45.53 16.71
N ALA A 491 -27.47 45.91 16.60
CA ALA A 491 -27.84 47.24 16.15
C ALA A 491 -27.43 48.32 17.16
N ALA A 492 -26.55 49.23 16.73
CA ALA A 492 -26.51 50.59 17.21
C ALA A 492 -27.11 51.47 16.09
N ARG A 493 -28.31 52.00 16.32
CA ARG A 493 -28.90 53.03 15.47
C ARG A 493 -28.46 54.42 15.93
N ASP A 494 -28.58 55.36 15.00
CA ASP A 494 -28.68 56.81 15.16
C ASP A 494 -28.57 57.38 16.59
N GLU A 495 -27.48 58.09 16.87
CA GLU A 495 -27.54 59.26 17.74
C GLU A 495 -26.50 60.33 17.33
N ALA A 496 -26.81 61.59 17.63
CA ALA A 496 -25.94 62.77 17.51
C ALA A 496 -25.28 63.08 16.14
N ARG A 497 -26.10 63.58 15.19
CA ARG A 497 -25.61 64.57 14.20
C ARG A 497 -25.70 65.97 14.85
N ALA A 498 -24.61 66.52 15.39
CA ALA A 498 -24.61 67.86 15.99
C ALA A 498 -23.24 68.59 15.98
N SER A 499 -23.29 69.90 15.73
CA SER A 499 -22.25 70.93 15.94
C SER A 499 -20.98 70.91 15.06
N GLU A 500 -20.81 71.99 14.30
CA GLU A 500 -19.55 72.44 13.68
C GLU A 500 -18.88 73.51 14.56
N ALA A 501 -17.54 73.59 14.60
CA ALA A 501 -16.79 74.82 14.94
C ALA A 501 -15.27 74.74 14.60
N ARG A 502 -14.63 75.90 14.43
CA ARG A 502 -13.17 76.17 14.20
C ARG A 502 -12.75 77.33 15.16
N PRO A 503 -11.47 77.76 15.28
CA PRO A 503 -10.15 77.14 15.04
C PRO A 503 -9.19 77.28 16.28
N ALA A 504 -7.87 77.12 16.08
CA ALA A 504 -6.79 77.27 17.10
C ALA A 504 -6.35 78.74 17.34
N PRO A 505 -5.46 79.04 18.33
CA PRO A 505 -4.00 78.76 18.27
C PRO A 505 -3.44 78.11 19.56
N GLY A 506 -2.14 77.76 19.71
CA GLY A 506 -1.01 77.72 18.75
C GLY A 506 0.26 78.47 19.21
N SER A 507 1.35 77.76 19.57
CA SER A 507 2.68 78.33 19.87
C SER A 507 3.84 77.33 19.67
N ALA A 508 5.07 77.85 19.43
CA ALA A 508 6.35 77.13 19.30
C ALA A 508 7.50 78.05 19.81
N PRO A 509 8.75 77.58 20.05
CA PRO A 509 9.72 77.36 18.95
C PRO A 509 10.79 76.25 19.15
N THR A 510 11.50 75.95 18.06
CA THR A 510 12.76 75.16 17.92
C THR A 510 14.03 76.03 18.21
N PRO A 511 15.33 75.61 18.14
CA PRO A 511 15.99 74.90 17.00
C PRO A 511 17.26 74.01 17.24
N GLY A 512 17.76 73.39 16.14
CA GLY A 512 19.09 72.76 16.00
C GLY A 512 19.07 71.54 15.05
N ARG A 513 19.32 71.64 13.73
CA ARG A 513 20.60 71.75 12.97
C ARG A 513 21.56 70.56 13.19
N GLY A 514 22.06 69.84 12.17
CA GLY A 514 21.88 69.86 10.69
C GLY A 514 22.22 68.48 10.07
N ALA A 515 21.76 68.15 8.84
CA ALA A 515 22.48 68.29 7.55
C ALA A 515 23.83 67.51 7.47
N ALA A 516 24.16 66.69 6.46
CA ALA A 516 23.46 66.16 5.26
C ALA A 516 24.24 64.86 4.80
N GLU A 517 24.19 64.23 3.61
CA GLU A 517 23.54 64.43 2.29
C GLU A 517 23.59 63.09 1.46
N GLY A 518 23.03 63.03 0.24
CA GLY A 518 23.28 61.95 -0.76
C GLY A 518 22.05 61.42 -1.52
N SER A 519 22.14 61.26 -2.86
CA SER A 519 20.97 61.05 -3.76
C SER A 519 21.03 59.83 -4.69
N ALA A 520 19.87 59.51 -5.27
CA ALA A 520 19.52 58.47 -6.28
C ALA A 520 20.22 58.67 -7.67
N PRO A 521 19.99 57.89 -8.78
CA PRO A 521 18.85 56.97 -9.10
C PRO A 521 19.19 55.65 -9.87
N PRO A 522 18.18 54.82 -10.27
CA PRO A 522 18.36 53.57 -11.04
C PRO A 522 17.88 53.62 -12.52
N PRO A 523 18.28 52.61 -13.33
CA PRO A 523 17.45 51.99 -14.39
C PRO A 523 17.37 50.45 -14.22
N GLY A 524 16.59 49.65 -14.97
CA GLY A 524 15.66 49.90 -16.08
C GLY A 524 14.99 48.58 -16.53
N ASP A 525 13.99 48.67 -17.42
CA ASP A 525 12.99 47.64 -17.74
C ASP A 525 13.44 46.28 -18.35
N SER A 526 12.71 45.21 -17.97
CA SER A 526 11.89 44.25 -18.78
C SER A 526 12.39 43.71 -20.15
N PRO A 527 11.95 42.51 -20.63
CA PRO A 527 10.75 41.75 -20.26
C PRO A 527 10.96 40.24 -19.95
N GLY A 528 9.90 39.56 -19.50
CA GLY A 528 9.93 38.16 -19.03
C GLY A 528 9.49 37.08 -20.04
N THR A 529 9.21 35.87 -19.54
CA THR A 529 8.55 34.79 -20.30
C THR A 529 7.91 33.76 -19.34
N ASP A 530 6.66 33.38 -19.60
CA ASP A 530 6.02 32.23 -18.94
C ASP A 530 6.60 30.92 -19.46
N ALA A 531 7.02 30.03 -18.57
CA ALA A 531 7.53 28.69 -18.92
C ALA A 531 6.75 27.59 -18.18
N ARG A 532 5.57 27.23 -18.71
CA ARG A 532 4.82 26.04 -18.27
C ARG A 532 5.62 24.78 -18.66
N CYS A 533 5.95 23.90 -17.71
CA CYS A 533 6.47 22.56 -18.05
C CYS A 533 5.36 21.71 -18.69
N PRO A 534 5.51 21.24 -19.94
CA PRO A 534 4.54 20.35 -20.58
C PRO A 534 4.80 18.87 -20.22
N ALA A 535 3.80 18.02 -20.44
CA ALA A 535 3.97 16.57 -20.39
C ALA A 535 4.26 16.00 -21.79
N ALA A 536 5.36 15.25 -21.91
CA ALA A 536 5.65 14.34 -23.02
C ALA A 536 6.56 13.20 -22.48
N GLY A 537 6.50 11.95 -22.95
CA GLY A 537 5.69 11.44 -24.06
C GLY A 537 6.47 11.35 -25.37
N THR A 538 7.55 10.58 -25.38
CA THR A 538 8.41 10.39 -26.56
C THR A 538 8.47 8.92 -26.95
N GLN A 539 7.95 8.60 -28.14
CA GLN A 539 8.13 7.29 -28.78
C GLN A 539 9.53 7.22 -29.40
N VAL A 540 10.16 6.04 -29.37
CA VAL A 540 11.45 5.81 -30.05
C VAL A 540 11.19 5.28 -31.46
N PRO A 541 11.63 5.96 -32.54
CA PRO A 541 11.59 5.39 -33.87
C PRO A 541 12.70 4.33 -34.02
N VAL A 542 12.35 3.15 -34.52
CA VAL A 542 13.32 2.12 -34.92
C VAL A 542 13.67 2.32 -36.38
N THR A 543 14.94 2.61 -36.67
CA THR A 543 15.48 2.61 -38.04
C THR A 543 15.84 1.18 -38.46
N ALA A 544 15.47 0.81 -39.68
CA ALA A 544 15.93 -0.40 -40.34
C ALA A 544 17.05 -0.05 -41.36
N PRO A 545 18.08 -0.90 -41.54
CA PRO A 545 19.08 -0.72 -42.59
C PRO A 545 18.63 -1.38 -43.91
N ASP A 546 18.75 -0.65 -45.01
CA ASP A 546 18.64 -1.21 -46.36
C ASP A 546 19.89 -2.02 -46.74
N GLY A 547 19.68 -3.09 -47.53
CA GLY A 547 20.74 -3.99 -47.99
C GLY A 547 20.40 -4.62 -49.34
N SER A 548 20.85 -3.98 -50.42
CA SER A 548 20.49 -4.26 -51.82
C SER A 548 20.67 -5.71 -52.30
N GLY A 549 19.68 -6.23 -53.04
CA GLY A 549 19.78 -7.43 -53.87
C GLY A 549 18.84 -7.34 -55.08
N SER A 550 19.30 -7.65 -56.30
CA SER A 550 18.67 -7.18 -57.54
C SER A 550 17.98 -8.24 -58.41
N GLY A 551 16.76 -7.94 -58.86
CA GLY A 551 16.09 -8.58 -60.02
C GLY A 551 15.17 -9.77 -59.69
N GLY A 552 14.08 -10.00 -60.44
CA GLY A 552 13.52 -9.17 -61.52
C GLY A 552 12.38 -9.86 -62.29
N ARG A 553 11.61 -9.04 -63.03
CA ARG A 553 10.52 -9.41 -63.99
C ARG A 553 9.27 -10.11 -63.41
N CYS A 554 8.18 -9.35 -63.41
CA CYS A 554 6.80 -9.87 -63.40
C CYS A 554 6.38 -10.28 -64.83
N PRO A 555 5.54 -11.32 -65.00
CA PRO A 555 4.58 -11.37 -66.11
C PRO A 555 3.11 -11.46 -65.62
N VAL A 556 2.17 -11.24 -66.54
CA VAL A 556 0.78 -10.85 -66.23
C VAL A 556 -0.24 -11.82 -66.88
N ARG A 557 -1.38 -12.03 -66.20
CA ARG A 557 -2.63 -12.73 -66.63
C ARG A 557 -2.57 -14.24 -66.91
N ARG A 558 -3.50 -14.98 -66.30
CA ARG A 558 -4.81 -15.33 -66.92
C ARG A 558 -5.84 -15.72 -65.85
N ALA A 559 -7.07 -16.03 -66.27
CA ALA A 559 -8.22 -16.39 -65.44
C ALA A 559 -8.96 -17.59 -66.08
N GLY A 560 -9.90 -18.18 -65.33
CA GLY A 560 -10.55 -19.47 -65.62
C GLY A 560 -9.99 -20.57 -64.71
N ASP A 561 -10.77 -21.33 -63.94
CA ASP A 561 -12.24 -21.33 -63.76
C ASP A 561 -12.60 -21.33 -62.26
#